data_AF-A0A830GEF0-F1
#
_entry.id   AF-A0A830GEF0-F1
#
_cell.length_a   1.000
_cell.length_b   1.000
_cell.length_c   1.000
_cell.angle_alpha   90.00
_cell.angle_beta   90.00
_cell.angle_gamma   90.00
#
_symmetry.space_group_name_H-M   'P 1'
#
loop_
_entity.id
_entity.type
_entity.pdbx_description
1 polymer ?
#
loop_
_entity_poly.entity_id
_entity_poly.type
_entity_poly.pdbx_seq_one_letter_code
_entity_poly.pdbx_strand_id
1 'polypeptide(L)' 'MKAIAVEAGVEPQLATGGTGDPEDVTPHTLRHSVAYRIVQVEGGRLEDVQLRLRHSTLRTTDAIYSHLVPR' A
#
# COMPACT_ATOMS: atom_id res chain seq x y z
N MET A 1 -3.19 4.36 16.56
CA MET A 1 -2.74 4.52 15.16
C MET A 1 -3.19 5.86 14.59
N LYS A 2 -4.50 6.16 14.52
CA LYS A 2 -5.00 7.46 14.04
C LYS A 2 -4.41 8.68 14.76
N ALA A 3 -4.37 8.69 16.09
CA ALA A 3 -3.81 9.84 16.84
C ALA A 3 -2.36 10.17 16.45
N ILE A 4 -1.52 9.14 16.29
CA ILE A 4 -0.12 9.29 15.85
C ILE A 4 -0.04 9.75 14.39
N ALA A 5 -0.92 9.22 13.52
CA ALA A 5 -0.97 9.64 12.12
C ALA A 5 -1.36 11.13 11.98
N VAL A 6 -2.34 11.59 12.76
CA VAL A 6 -2.76 13.00 12.83
C VAL A 6 -1.63 13.87 13.34
N GLU A 7 -1.01 13.51 14.46
CA GLU A 7 0.13 14.25 15.03
C GLU A 7 1.30 14.36 14.05
N ALA A 8 1.60 13.28 13.33
CA ALA A 8 2.68 13.24 12.36
C ALA A 8 2.32 13.79 10.97
N GLY A 9 1.07 14.26 10.76
CA GLY A 9 0.61 14.74 9.46
C GLY A 9 0.75 13.72 8.34
N VAL A 10 0.48 12.44 8.62
CA VAL A 10 0.65 11.36 7.64
C VAL A 10 -0.40 11.49 6.56
N GLU A 11 0.04 11.65 5.32
CA GLU A 11 -0.82 11.62 4.13
C GLU A 11 -0.79 10.21 3.51
N PRO A 12 -1.78 9.33 3.79
CA PRO A 12 -1.80 8.00 3.21
C PRO A 12 -1.99 8.02 1.70
N GLN A 13 -1.36 7.09 0.99
CA GLN A 13 -1.69 6.82 -0.41
C GLN A 13 -3.03 6.07 -0.50
N LEU A 14 -3.95 6.58 -1.32
CA LEU A 14 -5.27 5.99 -1.54
C LEU A 14 -5.24 4.91 -2.63
N ALA A 15 -6.11 3.91 -2.50
CA ALA A 15 -6.21 2.82 -3.48
C ALA A 15 -6.64 3.30 -4.88
N THR A 16 -7.35 4.42 -4.96
CA THR A 16 -7.79 5.05 -6.22
C THR A 16 -6.74 6.00 -6.81
N GLY A 17 -5.57 6.13 -6.17
CA GLY A 17 -4.56 7.14 -6.48
C GLY A 17 -4.78 8.44 -5.70
N GLY A 18 -3.69 9.20 -5.53
CA GLY A 18 -3.66 10.41 -4.70
C GLY A 18 -3.42 10.15 -3.21
N THR A 19 -3.35 11.22 -2.42
CA THR A 19 -3.22 11.17 -0.96
C THR A 19 -4.55 11.49 -0.27
N GLY A 20 -4.75 10.88 0.91
CA GLY A 20 -5.88 11.17 1.81
C GLY A 20 -5.45 11.93 3.05
N ASP A 21 -6.40 12.13 3.97
CA ASP A 21 -6.13 12.83 5.22
C ASP A 21 -5.53 11.89 6.28
N PRO A 22 -4.81 12.41 7.29
CA PRO A 22 -4.34 11.60 8.41
C PRO A 22 -5.44 10.81 9.14
N GLU A 23 -6.67 11.31 9.05
CA GLU A 23 -7.88 10.70 9.62
C GLU A 23 -8.30 9.43 8.85
N ASP A 24 -7.93 9.33 7.57
CA ASP A 24 -8.23 8.20 6.67
C ASP A 24 -7.24 7.04 6.84
N VAL A 25 -6.25 7.20 7.72
CA VAL A 25 -5.28 6.14 8.02
C VAL A 25 -5.98 4.98 8.71
N THR A 26 -6.05 3.86 7.98
CA THR A 26 -6.41 2.55 8.51
C THR A 26 -5.22 1.59 8.36
N PRO A 27 -5.21 0.45 9.08
CA PRO A 27 -4.21 -0.58 8.84
C PRO A 27 -4.15 -1.03 7.38
N HIS A 28 -5.29 -1.03 6.69
CA HIS A 28 -5.38 -1.38 5.27
C HIS A 28 -4.71 -0.32 4.38
N THR A 29 -4.92 0.97 4.67
CA THR A 29 -4.30 2.09 3.95
C THR A 29 -2.77 2.03 4.00
N LEU A 30 -2.20 1.71 5.16
CA LEU A 30 -0.75 1.55 5.31
C LEU A 30 -0.22 0.33 4.56
N ARG A 31 -0.98 -0.78 4.56
CA ARG A 31 -0.62 -1.97 3.78
C ARG A 31 -0.56 -1.64 2.28
N HIS A 32 -1.53 -0.87 1.77
CA HIS A 32 -1.54 -0.38 0.39
C HIS A 32 -0.36 0.57 0.11
N SER A 33 -0.04 1.47 1.03
CA SER A 33 1.09 2.40 0.87
C SER A 33 2.43 1.66 0.73
N VAL A 34 2.64 0.57 1.48
CA VAL A 34 3.83 -0.28 1.34
C VAL A 34 3.87 -0.97 -0.03
N ALA A 35 2.76 -1.56 -0.49
CA ALA A 35 2.69 -2.19 -1.79
C ALA A 35 2.91 -1.19 -2.94
N TYR A 36 2.30 -0.01 -2.85
CA TYR A 36 2.49 1.09 -3.80
C TYR A 36 3.95 1.47 -3.92
N ARG A 37 4.64 1.71 -2.80
CA ARG A 37 6.05 2.10 -2.81
C ARG A 37 6.93 1.05 -3.49
N ILE A 38 6.75 -0.23 -3.15
CA ILE A 38 7.53 -1.33 -3.75
C ILE A 38 7.38 -1.32 -5.28
N VAL A 39 6.14 -1.24 -5.79
CA VAL A 39 5.89 -1.38 -7.23
C VAL A 39 6.13 -0.08 -8.00
N GLN A 40 5.57 1.03 -7.54
CA GLN A 40 5.54 2.29 -8.29
C GLN A 40 6.78 3.16 -8.07
N VAL A 41 7.39 3.11 -6.89
CA VAL A 41 8.52 3.98 -6.53
C VAL A 41 9.86 3.24 -6.66
N GLU A 42 9.90 1.99 -6.22
CA GLU A 42 11.13 1.19 -6.18
C GLU A 42 11.29 0.29 -7.42
N GLY A 43 10.25 0.16 -8.26
CA GLY A 43 10.28 -0.69 -9.46
C GLY A 43 10.28 -2.20 -9.18
N GLY A 44 9.89 -2.59 -7.97
CA GLY A 44 9.73 -3.99 -7.54
C GLY A 44 8.52 -4.67 -8.16
N ARG A 45 8.45 -5.99 -8.00
CA ARG A 45 7.38 -6.83 -8.56
C ARG A 45 6.38 -7.26 -7.49
N LEU A 46 5.25 -7.84 -7.92
CA LEU A 46 4.23 -8.37 -7.00
C LEU A 46 4.75 -9.53 -6.14
N GLU A 47 5.77 -10.29 -6.59
CA GLU A 47 6.39 -11.30 -5.74
C GLU A 47 7.10 -10.68 -4.53
N ASP A 48 7.71 -9.51 -4.70
CA ASP A 48 8.37 -8.78 -3.62
C ASP A 48 7.33 -8.29 -2.59
N VAL A 49 6.18 -7.83 -3.06
CA VAL A 49 5.03 -7.47 -2.21
C VAL A 49 4.50 -8.68 -1.45
N GLN A 50 4.35 -9.83 -2.12
CA GLN A 50 3.89 -11.07 -1.50
C GLN A 50 4.80 -11.47 -0.33
N LEU A 51 6.11 -11.49 -0.57
CA LEU A 51 7.10 -11.84 0.44
C LEU A 51 7.11 -10.82 1.59
N ARG A 52 7.05 -9.53 1.27
CA ARG A 52 7.13 -8.44 2.26
C ARG A 52 5.89 -8.36 3.16
N LEU A 53 4.71 -8.63 2.62
CA LEU A 53 3.44 -8.65 3.35
C LEU A 53 3.02 -10.04 3.83
N ARG A 54 3.81 -11.07 3.50
CA ARG A 54 3.65 -12.47 3.91
C ARG A 54 2.29 -13.05 3.48
N HIS A 55 1.86 -12.74 2.27
CA HIS A 55 0.69 -13.39 1.69
C HIS A 55 0.98 -14.85 1.38
N SER A 56 0.04 -15.73 1.72
CA SER A 56 0.19 -17.17 1.54
C SER A 56 0.35 -17.60 0.07
N THR A 57 -0.23 -16.85 -0.86
CA THR A 57 -0.13 -17.13 -2.30
C THR A 57 0.05 -15.84 -3.09
N LEU A 58 0.74 -15.93 -4.23
CA LEU A 58 0.87 -14.81 -5.16
C LEU A 58 -0.49 -14.37 -5.69
N ARG A 59 -1.43 -15.31 -5.86
CA ARG A 59 -2.81 -15.03 -6.31
C ARG A 59 -3.53 -14.02 -5.39
N THR A 60 -3.34 -14.11 -4.07
CA THR A 60 -3.91 -13.13 -3.13
C THR A 60 -3.30 -11.75 -3.36
N THR A 61 -2.00 -11.67 -3.56
CA THR A 61 -1.31 -10.41 -3.86
C THR A 61 -1.77 -9.83 -5.19
N ASP A 62 -1.89 -10.65 -6.22
CA ASP A 62 -2.33 -10.26 -7.56
C ASP A 62 -3.76 -9.70 -7.56
N ALA A 63 -4.68 -10.40 -6.88
CA ALA A 63 -6.07 -9.95 -6.73
C ALA A 63 -6.18 -8.59 -6.03
N ILE A 64 -5.27 -8.29 -5.11
CA ILE A 64 -5.31 -7.04 -4.33
C ILE A 64 -4.53 -5.92 -5.03
N TYR A 65 -3.38 -6.20 -5.67
CA TYR A 65 -2.40 -5.19 -6.07
C TYR A 65 -2.05 -5.15 -7.56
N SER A 66 -2.61 -6.01 -8.41
CA SER A 66 -2.34 -5.99 -9.86
C SER A 66 -2.60 -4.62 -10.51
N HIS A 67 -3.54 -3.84 -9.97
CA HIS A 67 -3.83 -2.48 -10.41
C HIS A 67 -2.68 -1.48 -10.20
N LEU A 68 -1.69 -1.84 -9.38
CA LEU A 68 -0.49 -1.04 -9.14
C LEU A 68 0.63 -1.34 -10.13
N VAL A 69 0.49 -2.28 -11.08
CA VAL A 69 1.54 -2.58 -12.06
C VAL A 69 1.36 -1.64 -13.27
N PRO A 70 2.36 -0.81 -13.62
CA PRO A 70 2.31 0.00 -14.84
C PRO A 70 2.19 -0.93 -16.06
N ARG A 71 1.31 -0.59 -17.00
CA ARG A 71 1.20 -1.27 -18.30
C ARG A 71 2.06 -0.62 -19.35
#